data_AF-A0A4S4BWN5-F1
#
_entry.id   AF-A0A4S4BWN5-F1
#
_cell.length_a   1.000
_cell.length_b   1.000
_cell.length_c   1.000
_cell.angle_alpha   90.00
_cell.angle_beta   90.00
_cell.angle_gamma   90.00
#
_symmetry.space_group_name_H-M   'P 1'
#
loop_
_entity.id
_entity.type
_entity.pdbx_description
1 polymer ?
#
loop_
_entity_poly.entity_id
_entity_poly.type
_entity_poly.pdbx_seq_one_letter_code
_entity_poly.pdbx_strand_id
1 'polypeptide(L)'
;MIEFKFKTSSKVREYCEAIIQEMMSQFNITFEEGVDRINQKWGHFKVKTDEDDMIFHMLPVEWAKIIYYGADARWWDKNEKLTPAPYTPSRE
;
A
#
# COMPACT_ATOMS: atom_id res chain seq x y z
N MET A 1 1.91 15.04 9.17
CA MET A 1 2.87 14.01 9.64
C MET A 1 2.41 12.67 9.08
N ILE A 2 3.32 11.83 8.60
CA ILE A 2 2.96 10.48 8.12
C ILE A 2 2.55 9.65 9.33
N GLU A 3 1.30 9.20 9.38
CA GLU A 3 0.80 8.35 10.46
C GLU A 3 0.38 6.98 9.90
N PHE A 4 1.27 6.01 10.04
CA PHE A 4 0.94 4.61 9.80
C PHE A 4 0.21 4.04 11.01
N LYS A 5 -0.98 3.45 10.80
CA LYS A 5 -1.88 2.91 11.86
C LYS A 5 -1.44 1.54 12.38
N PHE A 6 -0.21 1.13 12.11
CA PHE A 6 0.39 -0.12 12.51
C PHE A 6 1.82 0.13 12.99
N LYS A 7 2.38 -0.82 13.74
CA LYS A 7 3.72 -0.66 14.31
C LYS A 7 4.77 -0.81 13.21
N THR A 8 5.37 0.30 12.80
CA THR A 8 6.45 0.35 11.81
C THR A 8 7.82 0.53 12.46
N SER A 9 8.83 -0.24 12.04
CA SER A 9 10.25 0.12 12.21
C SER A 9 10.67 1.16 11.16
N SER A 10 11.89 1.71 11.25
CA SER A 10 12.42 2.64 10.24
C SER A 10 12.45 2.02 8.84
N LYS A 11 12.91 0.77 8.73
CA LYS A 11 12.96 0.04 7.46
C LYS A 11 11.57 -0.20 6.86
N VAL A 12 10.60 -0.57 7.70
CA VAL A 12 9.20 -0.74 7.26
C VAL A 12 8.63 0.58 6.76
N ARG A 13 8.95 1.68 7.45
CA ARG A 13 8.51 3.02 7.06
C ARG A 13 9.07 3.40 5.69
N GLU A 14 10.38 3.27 5.48
CA GLU A 14 11.03 3.54 4.19
C GLU A 14 10.43 2.70 3.06
N TYR A 15 10.12 1.43 3.36
CA TYR A 15 9.48 0.54 2.41
C TYR A 15 8.03 0.96 2.06
N CYS A 16 7.24 1.37 3.05
CA CYS A 16 5.90 1.91 2.82
C CYS A 16 5.96 3.22 2.01
N GLU A 17 6.92 4.09 2.31
CA GLU A 17 7.14 5.33 1.55
C GLU A 17 7.50 5.02 0.08
N ALA A 18 8.33 4.01 -0.18
CA ALA A 18 8.63 3.55 -1.54
C ALA A 18 7.39 3.04 -2.28
N ILE A 19 6.51 2.28 -1.61
CA ILE A 19 5.23 1.83 -2.19
C ILE A 19 4.33 3.03 -2.53
N ILE A 20 4.28 4.05 -1.66
CA ILE A 20 3.49 5.26 -1.93
C ILE A 20 4.03 6.00 -3.16
N GLN A 21 5.35 6.14 -3.30
CA GLN A 21 5.95 6.75 -4.49
C GLN A 21 5.57 6.00 -5.77
N GLU A 22 5.58 4.67 -5.74
CA GLU A 22 5.13 3.84 -6.86
C GLU A 22 3.65 4.06 -7.19
N MET A 23 2.77 4.15 -6.17
CA MET A 23 1.35 4.44 -6.39
C MET A 23 1.12 5.83 -6.98
N MET A 24 1.82 6.85 -6.49
CA MET A 24 1.73 8.21 -7.03
C MET A 24 2.16 8.25 -8.51
N SER A 25 3.29 7.61 -8.82
CA SER A 25 3.84 7.54 -10.18
C SER A 25 2.92 6.82 -11.17
N GLN A 26 2.33 5.68 -10.76
CA GLN A 26 1.56 4.83 -11.66
C GLN A 26 0.08 5.21 -11.76
N PHE A 27 -0.51 5.74 -10.68
CA PHE A 27 -1.96 5.92 -10.56
C PHE A 27 -2.40 7.36 -10.35
N ASN A 28 -1.45 8.31 -10.32
CA ASN A 28 -1.71 9.75 -10.18
C ASN A 28 -2.57 10.10 -8.94
N ILE A 29 -2.31 9.40 -7.82
CA ILE A 29 -2.92 9.69 -6.51
C ILE A 29 -2.02 10.59 -5.67
N THR A 30 -2.57 11.19 -4.62
CA THR A 30 -1.77 11.98 -3.68
C THR A 30 -0.98 11.09 -2.71
N PHE A 31 0.00 11.69 -2.04
CA PHE A 31 0.74 11.02 -0.99
C PHE A 31 -0.20 10.61 0.17
N GLU A 32 -1.14 11.48 0.54
CA GLU A 32 -2.14 11.26 1.60
C GLU A 32 -3.04 10.07 1.28
N GLU A 33 -3.55 9.99 0.04
CA GLU A 33 -4.32 8.82 -0.40
C GLU A 33 -3.48 7.54 -0.33
N GLY A 34 -2.20 7.61 -0.72
CA GLY A 34 -1.28 6.49 -0.60
C GLY A 34 -1.11 5.99 0.84
N VAL A 35 -0.94 6.90 1.79
CA VAL A 35 -0.87 6.58 3.23
C VAL A 35 -2.15 5.91 3.70
N ASP A 36 -3.31 6.44 3.32
CA ASP A 36 -4.60 5.87 3.72
C ASP A 36 -4.82 4.47 3.15
N ARG A 37 -4.46 4.24 1.88
CA ARG A 37 -4.57 2.93 1.24
C ARG A 37 -3.68 1.90 1.93
N ILE A 38 -2.45 2.29 2.28
CA ILE A 38 -1.57 1.45 3.12
C ILE A 38 -2.21 1.17 4.48
N ASN A 39 -2.77 2.17 5.14
CA ASN A 39 -3.43 2.02 6.44
C ASN A 39 -4.67 1.12 6.37
N GLN A 40 -5.45 1.17 5.29
CA GLN A 40 -6.57 0.25 5.08
C GLN A 40 -6.08 -1.18 4.88
N LYS A 41 -4.97 -1.34 4.13
CA LYS A 41 -4.39 -2.65 3.86
C LYS A 41 -3.76 -3.27 5.11
N TRP A 42 -3.04 -2.49 5.91
CA TRP A 42 -2.18 -3.03 6.98
C TRP A 42 -2.47 -2.54 8.40
N GLY A 43 -3.31 -1.53 8.58
CA GLY A 43 -3.63 -0.97 9.90
C GLY A 43 -4.31 -1.93 10.87
N HIS A 44 -4.80 -3.07 10.39
CA HIS A 44 -5.40 -4.11 11.23
C HIS A 44 -4.39 -5.17 11.71
N PHE A 45 -3.16 -5.20 11.18
CA PHE A 45 -2.14 -6.14 11.65
C PHE A 45 -1.61 -5.70 13.02
N LYS A 46 -1.89 -6.51 14.03
CA LYS A 46 -1.45 -6.29 15.42
C LYS A 46 -0.03 -6.81 15.70
N VAL A 47 0.50 -7.66 14.83
CA VAL A 47 1.84 -8.25 14.97
C VAL A 47 2.86 -7.22 14.48
N LYS A 48 4.00 -7.13 15.18
CA LYS A 48 5.10 -6.29 14.72
C LYS A 48 5.46 -6.76 13.33
N THR A 49 5.37 -5.81 12.41
CA THR A 49 6.31 -5.47 11.33
C THR A 49 7.77 -5.92 11.41
N ASP A 50 8.19 -6.97 12.13
CA ASP A 50 9.60 -7.34 12.20
C ASP A 50 10.09 -7.95 10.88
N GLU A 51 11.38 -7.81 10.59
CA GLU A 51 11.96 -7.88 9.24
C GLU A 51 11.77 -9.20 8.46
N ASP A 52 11.12 -10.21 9.06
CA ASP A 52 10.65 -11.45 8.44
C ASP A 52 9.19 -11.36 7.92
N ASP A 53 8.56 -10.20 8.01
CA ASP A 53 7.15 -10.03 7.71
C ASP A 53 6.82 -10.11 6.23
N MET A 54 5.65 -10.69 5.98
CA MET A 54 4.96 -10.82 4.70
C MET A 54 4.87 -9.52 3.87
N ILE A 55 5.37 -8.37 4.30
CA ILE A 55 5.45 -7.16 3.48
C ILE A 55 6.70 -7.13 2.59
N PHE A 56 7.82 -7.76 2.97
CA PHE A 56 9.08 -7.65 2.22
C PHE A 56 9.29 -8.70 1.12
N HIS A 57 8.37 -9.66 0.97
CA HIS A 57 8.49 -10.73 -0.03
C HIS A 57 8.16 -10.29 -1.47
N MET A 58 7.62 -9.09 -1.65
CA MET A 58 7.33 -8.49 -2.95
C MET A 58 8.09 -7.19 -3.13
N LEU A 59 8.18 -6.71 -4.37
CA LEU A 59 8.72 -5.40 -4.67
C LEU A 59 7.68 -4.30 -4.37
N PRO A 60 8.11 -3.06 -4.05
CA PRO A 60 7.19 -1.94 -3.84
C PRO A 60 6.19 -1.72 -4.98
N VAL A 61 6.63 -1.89 -6.23
CA VAL A 61 5.81 -1.77 -7.45
C VAL A 61 4.68 -2.81 -7.52
N GLU A 62 4.89 -4.01 -6.97
CA GLU A 62 3.90 -5.08 -6.94
C GLU A 62 2.87 -4.80 -5.86
N TRP A 63 3.32 -4.36 -4.68
CA TRP A 63 2.43 -3.90 -3.62
C TRP A 63 1.58 -2.71 -4.02
N ALA A 64 2.15 -1.74 -4.74
CA ALA A 64 1.39 -0.59 -5.26
C ALA A 64 0.17 -1.06 -6.07
N LYS A 65 0.34 -2.04 -6.95
CA LYS A 65 -0.77 -2.61 -7.74
C LYS A 65 -1.76 -3.40 -6.88
N ILE A 66 -1.26 -4.22 -5.96
CA ILE A 66 -2.11 -5.02 -5.04
C ILE A 66 -2.95 -4.12 -4.13
N ILE A 67 -2.37 -3.04 -3.63
CA ILE A 67 -3.04 -2.08 -2.75
C ILE A 67 -4.02 -1.23 -3.55
N TYR A 68 -3.63 -0.77 -4.73
CA TYR A 68 -4.46 0.11 -5.55
C TYR A 68 -5.62 -0.60 -6.22
N TYR A 69 -5.43 -1.80 -6.79
CA TYR A 69 -6.48 -2.55 -7.48
C TYR A 69 -7.18 -3.60 -6.59
N GLY A 70 -6.58 -3.96 -5.46
CA GLY A 70 -7.06 -5.05 -4.59
C GLY A 70 -6.29 -6.37 -4.83
N ALA A 71 -6.29 -7.24 -3.82
CA ALA A 71 -5.50 -8.47 -3.83
C ALA A 71 -5.94 -9.50 -4.87
N ASP A 72 -7.23 -9.50 -5.22
CA ASP A 72 -7.81 -10.43 -6.20
C ASP A 72 -7.69 -9.91 -7.64
N ALA A 73 -7.21 -8.67 -7.83
CA ALA A 73 -7.07 -8.08 -9.15
C ALA A 73 -5.90 -8.71 -9.92
N ARG A 74 -6.19 -9.19 -11.12
CA ARG A 74 -5.20 -9.76 -12.05
C ARG A 74 -4.51 -8.65 -12.83
N TRP A 75 -3.78 -7.78 -12.15
CA TRP A 75 -3.12 -6.61 -12.75
C TRP A 75 -2.09 -6.99 -13.83
N TRP A 76 -1.62 -8.23 -13.85
CA TRP A 76 -0.72 -8.77 -14.88
C TRP A 76 -1.46 -9.23 -16.15
N ASP A 77 -2.78 -9.42 -16.11
CA ASP A 77 -3.59 -9.81 -17.25
C ASP A 77 -3.97 -8.57 -18.08
N LYS A 78 -3.49 -8.52 -19.32
CA LYS A 78 -3.73 -7.40 -20.25
C LYS A 78 -5.20 -7.29 -20.69
N ASN A 79 -6.00 -8.33 -20.48
CA ASN A 79 -7.42 -8.34 -20.84
C ASN A 79 -8.33 -7.96 -19.66
N GLU A 80 -7.76 -7.84 -18.45
CA GLU A 80 -8.50 -7.47 -17.25
C GLU A 80 -8.87 -5.99 -17.28
N LYS A 81 -10.13 -5.68 -16.94
CA LYS A 81 -10.56 -4.30 -16.75
C LYS A 81 -10.36 -3.93 -15.30
N LEU A 82 -9.21 -3.33 -15.02
CA LEU A 82 -8.84 -2.95 -13.66
C LEU A 82 -9.63 -1.71 -13.22
N THR A 83 -10.19 -1.79 -12.02
CA THR A 83 -10.78 -0.65 -11.31
C THR A 83 -10.07 -0.48 -9.98
N PRO A 84 -9.85 0.76 -9.51
CA PRO A 84 -9.27 0.98 -8.19
C PRO A 84 -10.12 0.31 -7.11
N ALA A 85 -9.47 -0.30 -6.13
CA ALA A 85 -10.10 -0.78 -4.91
C ALA A 85 -10.77 0.41 -4.18
N PRO A 86 -11.91 0.17 -3.50
CA PRO A 86 -12.58 1.19 -2.71
C PRO A 86 -11.62 1.89 -1.74
N TYR A 87 -11.70 3.22 -1.68
CA TYR A 87 -10.87 4.06 -0.84
C TYR A 87 -11.75 4.96 0.02
N THR A 88 -11.50 4.96 1.33
CA THR A 88 -12.10 5.87 2.29
C THR A 88 -11.02 6.80 2.85
N PRO A 89 -11.08 8.12 2.59
CA PRO A 89 -10.17 9.07 3.21
C PRO A 89 -10.23 8.99 4.73
N SER A 90 -9.08 9.01 5.38
CA SER A 90 -9.08 9.29 6.82
C SER A 90 -9.51 10.74 7.01
N ARG A 91 -10.71 10.95 7.58
CA ARG A 91 -11.18 12.30 7.91
C ARG A 91 -10.18 12.94 8.87
N GLU A 92 -9.77 14.17 8.56
CA GLU A 92 -9.16 15.10 9.51
C GLU A 92 -10.09 15.35 10.70
#